data_AF-A0A5N3VJA1-F1
#
_entry.id   AF-A0A5N3VJA1-F1
#
_cell.length_a   1.000
_cell.length_b   1.000
_cell.length_c   1.000
_cell.angle_alpha   90.00
_cell.angle_beta   90.00
_cell.angle_gamma   90.00
#
_symmetry.space_group_name_H-M   'P 1'
#
loop_
_entity.id
_entity.type
_entity.pdbx_description
1 polymer ?
#
loop_
_entity_poly.entity_id
_entity_poly.type
_entity_poly.pdbx_seq_one_letter_code
_entity_poly.pdbx_strand_id
1 'polypeptide(L)'
;MQTVNQASLEDTSGRGYKHCLKFSVEEIIQKEVTLNCTAEVLYPPMGQDMAQEVNFIFEGETGENPDEEENIFYQRLKSVKETIEAQNIPDSFGNVRPEKKTTILLHDIASQEIIHWQTQVFCHPQYGTKVKHNKSHLTKEAQLE
;
A
#
# COMPACT_ATOMS: atom_id res chain seq x y z
N MET A 1 -2.23 -6.90 -8.43
CA MET A 1 -2.14 -7.13 -9.90
C MET A 1 -2.60 -8.54 -10.18
N GLN A 2 -3.64 -8.71 -10.99
CA GLN A 2 -4.17 -10.03 -11.34
C GLN A 2 -3.50 -10.58 -12.59
N THR A 3 -3.54 -9.83 -13.70
CA THR A 3 -3.01 -10.28 -14.99
C THR A 3 -2.31 -9.15 -15.72
N VAL A 4 -1.12 -9.41 -16.27
CA VAL A 4 -0.45 -8.50 -17.22
C VAL A 4 -0.92 -8.85 -18.63
N ASN A 5 -1.65 -7.93 -19.25
CA ASN A 5 -2.22 -8.09 -20.58
C ASN A 5 -1.21 -7.71 -21.67
N GLN A 6 -0.38 -6.71 -21.42
CA GLN A 6 0.64 -6.23 -22.35
C GLN A 6 1.84 -5.67 -21.59
N ALA A 7 3.03 -5.90 -22.12
CA ALA A 7 4.27 -5.27 -21.66
C ALA A 7 5.16 -4.92 -22.86
N SER A 8 5.72 -3.72 -22.88
CA SER A 8 6.74 -3.29 -23.83
C SER A 8 7.85 -2.51 -23.14
N LEU A 9 8.99 -2.44 -23.80
CA LEU A 9 10.18 -1.74 -23.34
C LEU A 9 10.63 -0.74 -24.41
N GLU A 10 10.85 0.50 -24.01
CA GLU A 10 11.33 1.58 -24.86
C GLU A 10 12.64 2.13 -24.29
N ASP A 11 13.68 2.17 -25.11
CA ASP A 11 14.90 2.91 -24.79
C ASP A 11 14.64 4.40 -24.99
N THR A 12 14.76 5.16 -23.91
CA THR A 12 14.66 6.61 -23.95
C THR A 12 16.07 7.16 -23.95
N SER A 13 16.64 7.38 -25.13
CA SER A 13 18.02 7.85 -25.35
C SER A 13 18.48 8.89 -24.32
N GLY A 14 19.25 8.44 -23.32
CA GLY A 14 19.83 9.27 -22.25
C GLY A 14 18.99 9.45 -20.97
N ARG A 15 17.70 9.05 -20.97
CA ARG A 15 16.81 9.06 -19.80
C ARG A 15 16.56 7.68 -19.18
N GLY A 16 17.04 6.62 -19.83
CA GLY A 16 16.98 5.25 -19.33
C GLY A 16 15.92 4.41 -20.04
N TYR A 17 15.34 3.44 -19.33
CA TYR A 17 14.44 2.44 -19.93
C TYR A 17 13.01 2.63 -19.43
N LYS A 18 12.07 2.80 -20.37
CA LYS A 18 10.66 2.96 -20.08
C LYS A 18 9.92 1.66 -20.31
N HIS A 19 9.27 1.14 -19.27
CA HIS A 19 8.35 0.01 -19.37
C HIS A 19 6.92 0.53 -19.50
N CYS A 20 6.22 0.12 -20.56
CA CYS A 20 4.81 0.42 -20.75
C CYS A 20 4.01 -0.87 -20.50
N LEU A 21 3.13 -0.83 -19.51
CA LEU A 21 2.40 -1.98 -19.00
C LEU A 21 0.90 -1.76 -19.14
N LYS A 22 0.16 -2.81 -19.52
CA LYS A 22 -1.30 -2.88 -19.36
C LYS A 22 -1.64 -4.10 -18.54
N PHE A 23 -2.37 -3.93 -17.45
CA PHE A 23 -2.69 -5.00 -16.53
C PHE A 23 -4.02 -4.76 -15.83
N SER A 24 -4.63 -5.82 -15.28
CA SER A 24 -5.81 -5.70 -14.44
C SER A 24 -5.44 -5.67 -12.96
N VAL A 25 -6.12 -4.80 -12.22
CA VAL A 25 -6.09 -4.70 -10.75
C VAL A 25 -7.46 -5.01 -10.19
N GLU A 26 -7.49 -5.68 -9.05
CA GLU A 26 -8.69 -5.92 -8.27
C GLU A 26 -8.45 -5.33 -6.88
N GLU A 27 -9.42 -4.60 -6.38
CA GLU A 27 -9.46 -4.16 -4.99
C GLU A 27 -9.69 -5.41 -4.12
N ILE A 28 -8.76 -5.74 -3.22
CA ILE A 28 -8.75 -7.05 -2.55
C ILE A 28 -9.52 -7.10 -1.22
N ILE A 29 -9.97 -5.95 -0.71
CA ILE A 29 -10.62 -5.79 0.59
C ILE A 29 -12.12 -6.07 0.47
N GLN A 30 -12.80 -5.27 -0.34
CA GLN A 30 -14.22 -5.35 -0.70
C GLN A 30 -14.44 -6.24 -1.92
N LYS A 31 -13.47 -6.31 -2.86
CA LYS A 31 -13.57 -7.12 -4.09
C LYS A 31 -14.74 -6.73 -4.99
N GLU A 32 -15.11 -5.46 -4.94
CA GLU A 32 -16.22 -4.93 -5.73
C GLU A 32 -15.78 -4.41 -7.09
N VAL A 33 -14.49 -4.04 -7.21
CA VAL A 33 -13.97 -3.35 -8.37
C VAL A 33 -12.75 -4.07 -8.93
N THR A 34 -12.83 -4.38 -10.24
CA THR A 34 -11.69 -4.83 -11.06
C THR A 34 -11.54 -3.85 -12.21
N LEU A 35 -10.35 -3.27 -12.36
CA LEU A 35 -10.05 -2.23 -13.35
C LEU A 35 -8.87 -2.64 -14.21
N ASN A 36 -8.90 -2.22 -15.47
CA ASN A 36 -7.70 -2.20 -16.29
C ASN A 36 -6.89 -0.96 -15.93
N CYS A 37 -5.57 -1.11 -15.96
CA CYS A 37 -4.62 -0.06 -15.69
C CYS A 37 -3.58 -0.05 -16.82
N THR A 38 -3.28 1.15 -17.32
CA THR A 38 -2.10 1.40 -18.14
C THR A 38 -1.09 2.14 -17.29
N ALA A 39 0.14 1.63 -17.19
CA ALA A 39 1.22 2.26 -16.44
C ALA A 39 2.48 2.41 -17.27
N GLU A 40 3.25 3.44 -16.98
CA GLU A 40 4.55 3.74 -17.55
C GLU A 40 5.55 3.88 -16.41
N VAL A 41 6.62 3.08 -16.43
CA VAL A 41 7.68 3.11 -15.43
C VAL A 41 9.00 3.41 -16.12
N LEU A 42 9.59 4.58 -15.83
CA LEU A 42 10.89 4.98 -16.33
C LEU A 42 11.97 4.68 -15.29
N TYR A 43 12.87 3.77 -15.64
CA TYR A 43 14.06 3.46 -14.85
C TYR A 43 15.21 4.36 -15.31
N PRO A 44 15.82 5.15 -14.42
CA PRO A 44 16.95 5.98 -14.78
C PRO A 44 18.17 5.13 -15.16
N PRO A 45 19.12 5.70 -15.93
CA PRO A 45 20.38 5.05 -16.27
C PRO A 45 21.12 4.53 -15.03
N MET A 46 21.72 3.34 -15.18
CA MET A 46 22.45 2.70 -14.09
C MET A 46 23.58 3.61 -13.58
N GLY A 47 23.61 3.83 -12.26
CA GLY A 47 24.59 4.71 -11.61
C GLY A 47 24.10 6.12 -11.31
N GLN A 48 22.87 6.47 -11.70
CA GLN A 48 22.19 7.67 -11.19
C GLN A 48 21.38 7.32 -9.94
N ASP A 49 21.57 8.08 -8.86
CA ASP A 49 20.79 7.97 -7.63
C ASP A 49 19.48 8.79 -7.77
N MET A 50 18.62 8.35 -8.69
CA MET A 50 17.31 8.95 -8.95
C MET A 50 16.22 7.91 -8.77
N ALA A 51 15.07 8.35 -8.25
CA ALA A 51 13.90 7.50 -8.15
C ALA A 51 13.33 7.17 -9.54
N GLN A 52 12.55 6.09 -9.61
CA GLN A 52 11.81 5.73 -10.81
C GLN A 52 10.63 6.69 -11.00
N GLU A 53 10.40 7.13 -12.23
CA GLU A 53 9.19 7.89 -12.55
C GLU A 53 8.07 6.93 -12.93
N VAL A 54 6.93 7.03 -12.26
CA VAL A 54 5.78 6.14 -12.46
C VAL A 54 4.56 6.99 -12.80
N ASN A 55 3.98 6.75 -13.97
CA ASN A 55 2.69 7.30 -14.37
C ASN A 55 1.70 6.15 -14.58
N PHE A 56 0.44 6.33 -14.19
CA PHE A 56 -0.57 5.31 -14.44
C PHE A 56 -1.95 5.93 -14.60
N ILE A 57 -2.82 5.22 -15.30
CA ILE A 57 -4.20 5.58 -15.56
C ILE A 57 -5.05 4.33 -15.35
N PHE A 58 -6.13 4.47 -14.60
CA PHE A 58 -7.17 3.44 -14.52
C PHE A 58 -8.23 3.68 -15.60
N GLU A 59 -8.64 2.59 -16.25
CA GLU A 59 -9.73 2.58 -17.22
C GLU A 59 -11.02 2.18 -16.51
N GLY A 60 -11.93 3.14 -16.34
CA GLY A 60 -13.23 2.94 -15.68
C GLY A 60 -13.41 3.79 -14.42
N GLU A 61 -14.55 3.62 -13.78
CA GLU A 61 -14.84 4.28 -12.49
C GLU A 61 -14.16 3.51 -11.37
N THR A 62 -13.35 4.21 -10.59
CA THR A 62 -12.91 3.70 -9.29
C THR A 62 -14.15 3.65 -8.39
N GLY A 63 -14.33 2.55 -7.66
CA GLY A 63 -15.46 2.39 -6.73
C GLY A 63 -15.53 3.51 -5.70
N GLU A 64 -16.61 3.51 -4.91
CA GLU A 64 -16.76 4.48 -3.83
C GLU A 64 -15.61 4.35 -2.83
N ASN A 65 -15.09 5.50 -2.39
CA ASN A 65 -14.08 5.50 -1.33
C ASN A 65 -14.74 5.00 -0.04
N PRO A 66 -14.12 4.09 0.74
CA PRO A 66 -14.69 3.58 2.00
C PRO A 66 -14.58 4.61 3.15
N ASP A 67 -14.96 5.87 2.90
CA ASP A 67 -14.81 7.00 3.82
C ASP A 67 -15.49 6.73 5.19
N GLU A 68 -16.66 6.10 5.16
CA GLU A 68 -17.42 5.81 6.39
C GLU A 68 -16.73 4.73 7.23
N GLU A 69 -16.33 3.61 6.61
CA GLU A 69 -15.60 2.53 7.29
C GLU A 69 -14.24 3.01 7.80
N GLU A 70 -13.52 3.81 7.01
CA GLU A 70 -12.26 4.43 7.39
C GLU A 70 -12.41 5.37 8.58
N ASN A 71 -13.42 6.24 8.57
CA ASN A 71 -13.67 7.15 9.69
C ASN A 71 -14.09 6.37 10.95
N ILE A 72 -14.96 5.37 10.85
CA ILE A 72 -15.32 4.51 12.00
C ILE A 72 -14.07 3.88 12.60
N PHE A 73 -13.18 3.36 11.75
CA PHE A 73 -11.92 2.77 12.20
C PHE A 73 -11.00 3.81 12.87
N TYR A 74 -10.87 5.00 12.28
CA TYR A 74 -10.08 6.08 12.83
C TYR A 74 -10.61 6.56 14.20
N GLN A 75 -11.93 6.71 14.36
CA GLN A 75 -12.54 7.05 15.65
C GLN A 75 -12.32 5.95 16.69
N ARG A 76 -12.39 4.68 16.29
CA ARG A 76 -12.05 3.55 17.18
C ARG A 76 -10.61 3.67 17.66
N LEU A 77 -9.64 3.86 16.75
CA LEU A 77 -8.23 4.03 17.10
C LEU A 77 -8.03 5.20 18.07
N LYS A 78 -8.68 6.35 17.84
CA LYS A 78 -8.65 7.51 18.75
C LYS A 78 -9.17 7.20 20.15
N SER A 79 -10.17 6.33 20.26
CA SER A 79 -10.79 5.98 21.55
C SER A 79 -9.97 4.99 22.39
N VAL A 80 -8.98 4.31 21.80
CA VAL A 80 -8.16 3.32 22.49
C VAL A 80 -7.23 4.03 23.48
N LYS A 81 -7.39 3.72 24.77
CA LYS A 81 -6.62 4.32 25.86
C LYS A 81 -5.25 3.67 26.09
N GLU A 82 -5.07 2.46 25.58
CA GLU A 82 -3.87 1.63 25.77
C GLU A 82 -3.06 1.54 24.48
N THR A 83 -1.76 1.23 24.60
CA THR A 83 -0.93 1.05 23.41
C THR A 83 -1.38 -0.16 22.60
N ILE A 84 -1.65 0.04 21.31
CA ILE A 84 -1.99 -1.05 20.40
C ILE A 84 -0.68 -1.75 20.01
N GLU A 85 -0.43 -2.91 20.59
CA GLU A 85 0.68 -3.77 20.20
C GLU A 85 0.19 -4.92 19.32
N ALA A 86 0.97 -5.25 18.30
CA ALA A 86 0.71 -6.35 17.38
C ALA A 86 2.03 -7.04 17.01
N GLN A 87 1.99 -8.37 16.99
CA GLN A 87 3.14 -9.20 16.65
C GLN A 87 2.72 -10.31 15.70
N ASN A 88 3.63 -10.68 14.79
CA ASN A 88 3.47 -11.79 13.85
C ASN A 88 2.14 -11.72 13.09
N ILE A 89 2.00 -10.71 12.25
CA ILE A 89 0.82 -10.54 11.40
C ILE A 89 1.24 -10.65 9.93
N PRO A 90 0.72 -11.62 9.16
CA PRO A 90 -0.08 -12.77 9.62
C PRO A 90 0.73 -13.72 10.52
N ASP A 91 0.02 -14.56 11.29
CA ASP A 91 0.66 -15.58 12.14
C ASP A 91 1.36 -16.66 11.30
N SER A 92 2.00 -17.66 11.93
CA SER A 92 2.71 -18.73 11.22
C SER A 92 1.82 -19.58 10.32
N PHE A 93 0.51 -19.49 10.46
CA PHE A 93 -0.48 -20.23 9.68
C PHE A 93 -1.18 -19.34 8.65
N GLY A 94 -0.77 -18.07 8.51
CA GLY A 94 -1.37 -17.13 7.57
C GLY A 94 -2.62 -16.42 8.10
N ASN A 95 -2.99 -16.60 9.38
CA ASN A 95 -4.19 -15.99 9.91
C ASN A 95 -3.94 -14.54 10.34
N VAL A 96 -4.97 -13.71 10.13
CA VAL A 96 -5.03 -12.33 10.62
C VAL A 96 -6.29 -12.20 11.46
N ARG A 97 -6.15 -11.76 12.71
CA ARG A 97 -7.30 -11.47 13.57
C ARG A 97 -8.11 -10.30 12.96
N PRO A 98 -9.44 -10.35 12.93
CA PRO A 98 -10.27 -9.30 12.33
C PRO A 98 -9.94 -7.89 12.85
N GLU A 99 -9.65 -7.76 14.13
CA GLU A 99 -9.26 -6.51 14.82
C GLU A 99 -7.96 -5.89 14.30
N LYS A 100 -7.13 -6.65 13.58
CA LYS A 100 -5.81 -6.23 13.07
C LYS A 100 -5.76 -6.18 11.54
N LYS A 101 -6.85 -6.53 10.85
CA LYS A 101 -6.93 -6.55 9.38
C LYS A 101 -6.69 -5.16 8.79
N THR A 102 -7.24 -4.11 9.42
CA THR A 102 -7.09 -2.71 8.99
C THR A 102 -5.73 -2.10 9.37
N THR A 103 -5.07 -2.63 10.41
CA THR A 103 -3.69 -2.22 10.77
C THR A 103 -2.67 -2.58 9.69
N ILE A 104 -2.88 -3.68 8.96
CA ILE A 104 -2.04 -4.06 7.81
C ILE A 104 -2.25 -3.07 6.65
N LEU A 105 -3.49 -2.64 6.42
CA LEU A 105 -3.84 -1.76 5.31
C LEU A 105 -3.34 -0.32 5.49
N LEU A 106 -3.34 0.19 6.73
CA LEU A 106 -2.69 1.47 7.05
C LEU A 106 -1.19 1.46 6.70
N HIS A 107 -0.50 0.33 6.86
CA HIS A 107 0.92 0.22 6.50
C HIS A 107 1.14 0.29 4.97
N ASP A 108 0.20 -0.19 4.17
CA ASP A 108 0.32 -0.18 2.71
C ASP A 108 0.02 1.20 2.09
N ILE A 109 -0.76 2.06 2.78
CA ILE A 109 -1.20 3.37 2.28
C ILE A 109 -0.46 4.55 2.93
N ALA A 110 -0.12 4.48 4.22
CA ALA A 110 0.34 5.62 5.01
C ALA A 110 1.86 5.89 4.97
N SER A 111 2.48 5.87 3.78
CA SER A 111 3.86 6.36 3.66
C SER A 111 3.96 7.90 3.59
N GLN A 112 2.85 8.65 3.70
CA GLN A 112 2.89 10.09 3.40
C GLN A 112 2.42 11.07 4.47
N GLU A 113 1.54 10.78 5.46
CA GLU A 113 1.33 11.70 6.61
C GLU A 113 1.00 11.01 7.97
N ILE A 114 2.00 11.07 8.85
CA ILE A 114 2.06 11.10 10.33
C ILE A 114 0.92 10.43 11.16
N ILE A 115 1.11 9.14 11.43
CA ILE A 115 0.89 8.54 12.76
C ILE A 115 2.28 8.13 13.26
N HIS A 116 2.68 8.48 14.50
CA HIS A 116 3.93 7.99 15.08
C HIS A 116 3.83 6.48 15.30
N TRP A 117 4.29 5.74 14.29
CA TRP A 117 4.13 4.32 14.16
C TRP A 117 5.50 3.66 14.07
N GLN A 118 5.83 2.76 15.00
CA GLN A 118 7.04 1.94 14.94
C GLN A 118 6.68 0.53 14.43
N THR A 119 6.94 0.26 13.14
CA THR A 119 6.75 -1.07 12.55
C THR A 119 8.09 -1.67 12.16
N GLN A 120 8.36 -2.89 12.62
CA GLN A 120 9.39 -3.75 12.07
C GLN A 120 8.74 -4.70 11.08
N VAL A 121 9.20 -4.64 9.84
CA VAL A 121 8.64 -5.38 8.71
C VAL A 121 9.71 -6.31 8.14
N PHE A 122 9.26 -7.47 7.68
CA PHE A 122 10.05 -8.40 6.88
C PHE A 122 9.42 -8.49 5.50
N CYS A 123 10.15 -8.07 4.48
CA CYS A 123 9.73 -8.16 3.08
C CYS A 123 10.61 -9.17 2.36
N HIS A 124 10.00 -10.16 1.69
CA HIS A 124 10.72 -11.10 0.82
C HIS A 124 9.98 -11.27 -0.51
N PRO A 125 10.66 -11.20 -1.68
CA PRO A 125 10.01 -11.23 -2.99
C PRO A 125 9.09 -12.43 -3.23
N GLN A 126 9.39 -13.58 -2.63
CA GLN A 126 8.58 -14.81 -2.77
C GLN A 126 7.52 -14.97 -1.68
N TYR A 127 7.67 -14.32 -0.52
CA TYR A 127 6.84 -14.59 0.67
C TYR A 127 5.99 -13.39 1.10
N GLY A 128 6.05 -12.30 0.34
CA GLY A 128 5.32 -11.07 0.62
C GLY A 128 5.86 -10.31 1.83
N THR A 129 4.99 -9.48 2.40
CA THR A 129 5.28 -8.58 3.51
C THR A 129 4.70 -9.13 4.80
N LYS A 130 5.53 -9.24 5.84
CA LYS A 130 5.12 -9.66 7.18
C LYS A 130 5.51 -8.61 8.22
N VAL A 131 4.56 -8.24 9.07
CA VAL A 131 4.83 -7.36 10.21
C VAL A 131 5.34 -8.20 11.37
N LYS A 132 6.61 -8.00 11.75
CA LYS A 132 7.25 -8.69 12.88
C LYS A 132 6.83 -8.08 14.20
N HIS A 133 6.90 -6.75 14.30
CA HIS A 133 6.55 -6.01 15.49
C HIS A 133 5.91 -4.69 15.10
N ASN A 134 4.88 -4.28 15.81
CA ASN A 134 4.14 -3.08 15.53
C ASN A 134 3.70 -2.43 16.84
N LYS A 135 4.08 -1.15 17.01
CA LYS A 135 3.72 -0.32 18.15
C LYS A 135 3.33 1.07 17.68
N SER A 136 2.12 1.49 18.01
CA SER A 136 1.67 2.87 17.81
C SER A 136 1.71 3.64 19.13
N HIS A 137 2.23 4.88 19.07
CA HIS A 137 2.09 5.85 20.16
C HIS A 137 1.16 6.96 19.68
N LEU A 138 -0.09 6.93 20.14
CA LEU A 138 -1.06 7.98 19.86
C LEU A 138 -0.90 9.08 20.92
N THR A 139 -0.21 10.17 20.58
CA THR A 139 -0.24 11.40 21.39
C THR A 139 -1.54 12.16 21.09
N LYS A 140 -2.16 12.74 22.12
CA LYS A 140 -3.50 13.39 22.08
C LYS A 140 -3.66 14.58 21.12
N GLU A 141 -2.67 14.92 20.31
CA GLU A 141 -2.67 16.14 19.50
C GLU A 141 -2.32 15.81 18.06
N ALA A 142 -3.33 15.41 17.30
CA ALA A 142 -3.39 15.69 15.87
C ALA A 142 -4.65 16.54 15.67
N GLN A 143 -4.51 17.84 15.91
CA GLN A 143 -5.49 18.82 15.41
C GLN A 143 -5.24 18.96 13.92
N LEU A 144 -6.31 18.75 13.16
CA LEU A 144 -6.36 18.91 11.71
C LEU A 144 -6.58 20.42 11.45
N GLU A 145 -5.66 21.04 10.71
CA GLU A 145 -5.92 22.30 10.00
C GLU A 145 -6.41 21.95 8.59
#